data_AF-H1LKF2-F1
#
_entry.id   AF-H1LKF2-F1
#
_cell.length_a   1.000
_cell.length_b   1.000
_cell.length_c   1.000
_cell.angle_alpha   90.00
_cell.angle_beta   90.00
_cell.angle_gamma   90.00
#
_symmetry.space_group_name_H-M   'P 1'
#
loop_
_entity.id
_entity.type
_entity.pdbx_description
1 polymer ?
#
loop_
_entity_poly.entity_id
_entity_poly.type
_entity_poly.pdbx_seq_one_letter_code
_entity_poly.pdbx_strand_id
1 'polypeptide(L)'
;MNSRKRSSNKIYSNLQFLISKSHNKFKGIDVTRELMTYSQALVEDFNHRKTNSRYQIYKRGTVAYVDFGLGVGSELSGPHYAIVLNKKDNPNNSKITVIPLTSKKAKKTFLFPRELINYSQYGMPCQA
;
A
#
# COMPACT_ATOMS: atom_id res chain seq x y z
N MET A 1 -12.46 34.53 9.29
CA MET A 1 -12.21 33.07 9.17
C MET A 1 -10.71 32.83 8.93
N ASN A 2 -10.03 32.11 9.82
CA ASN A 2 -8.59 31.81 9.72
C ASN A 2 -8.23 31.10 8.41
N SER A 3 -7.14 31.53 7.75
CA SER A 3 -6.66 30.99 6.47
C SER A 3 -6.52 29.46 6.46
N ARG A 4 -6.10 28.86 7.58
CA ARG A 4 -6.00 27.39 7.76
C ARG A 4 -7.34 26.67 7.59
N LYS A 5 -8.46 27.24 8.07
CA LYS A 5 -9.80 26.65 7.94
C LYS A 5 -10.32 26.67 6.49
N ARG A 6 -9.90 27.65 5.67
CA ARG A 6 -10.27 27.72 4.24
C ARG A 6 -9.65 26.58 3.43
N SER A 7 -8.40 26.22 3.72
CA SER A 7 -7.70 25.14 3.00
C SER A 7 -8.34 23.76 3.26
N SER A 8 -8.71 23.46 4.51
CA SER A 8 -9.37 22.19 4.85
C SER A 8 -10.72 22.02 4.15
N ASN A 9 -11.54 23.07 4.10
CA ASN A 9 -12.83 23.02 3.42
C ASN A 9 -12.68 22.81 1.90
N LYS A 10 -11.62 23.39 1.31
CA LYS A 10 -11.30 23.19 -0.11
C LYS A 10 -10.82 21.77 -0.42
N ILE A 11 -10.07 21.15 0.49
CA ILE A 11 -9.68 19.72 0.38
C ILE A 11 -10.93 18.85 0.41
N TYR A 12 -11.84 19.10 1.36
CA TYR A 12 -13.09 18.35 1.47
C TYR A 12 -13.97 18.48 0.23
N SER A 13 -14.14 19.69 -0.31
CA SER A 13 -14.92 19.89 -1.53
C SER A 13 -14.32 19.17 -2.75
N ASN A 14 -12.99 19.14 -2.85
CA ASN A 14 -12.31 18.42 -3.93
C ASN A 14 -12.51 16.91 -3.80
N LEU A 15 -12.43 16.36 -2.59
CA LEU A 15 -12.67 14.94 -2.35
C LEU A 15 -14.10 14.54 -2.69
N GLN A 16 -15.10 15.33 -2.26
CA GLN A 16 -16.51 15.11 -2.58
C GLN A 16 -16.77 15.17 -4.11
N PHE A 17 -16.12 16.11 -4.79
CA PHE A 17 -16.16 16.21 -6.24
C PHE A 17 -15.56 14.97 -6.93
N LEU A 18 -14.43 14.45 -6.43
CA LEU A 18 -13.78 13.27 -7.00
C LEU A 18 -14.60 12.00 -6.78
N ILE A 19 -15.20 11.84 -5.60
CA ILE A 19 -16.11 10.73 -5.28
C ILE A 19 -17.31 10.75 -6.22
N SER A 20 -17.93 11.91 -6.43
CA SER A 20 -19.12 12.04 -7.28
C SER A 20 -18.84 11.90 -8.78
N LYS A 21 -17.63 12.26 -9.27
CA LYS A 21 -17.29 12.22 -10.70
C LYS A 21 -16.49 11.01 -11.17
N SER A 22 -15.98 10.17 -10.27
CA SER A 22 -15.08 9.07 -10.66
C SER A 22 -15.82 7.94 -11.39
N HIS A 23 -15.96 8.07 -12.70
CA HIS A 23 -16.26 6.96 -13.58
C HIS A 23 -15.00 6.08 -13.70
N ASN A 24 -15.02 4.91 -13.04
CA ASN A 24 -14.19 3.72 -13.25
C ASN A 24 -12.90 3.51 -12.42
N LYS A 25 -12.08 4.52 -12.06
CA LYS A 25 -10.87 4.25 -11.23
C LYS A 25 -11.18 4.07 -9.74
N PHE A 26 -12.09 4.88 -9.20
CA PHE A 26 -12.56 4.76 -7.81
C PHE A 26 -13.97 4.16 -7.71
N LYS A 27 -14.49 3.55 -8.79
CA LYS A 27 -15.81 2.91 -8.77
C LYS A 27 -15.74 1.69 -7.84
N GLY A 28 -16.35 1.80 -6.65
CA GLY A 28 -16.28 0.79 -5.60
C GLY A 28 -15.12 0.97 -4.60
N ILE A 29 -14.28 2.00 -4.78
CA ILE A 29 -13.29 2.41 -3.78
C ILE A 29 -13.93 3.47 -2.90
N ASP A 30 -14.08 3.16 -1.62
CA ASP A 30 -14.48 4.16 -0.63
C ASP A 30 -13.29 5.08 -0.32
N VAL A 31 -13.21 6.20 -1.04
CA VAL A 31 -12.16 7.23 -0.85
C VAL A 31 -12.13 7.73 0.59
N THR A 32 -13.29 7.79 1.27
CA THR A 32 -13.35 8.20 2.68
C THR A 32 -12.62 7.19 3.55
N ARG A 33 -12.86 5.90 3.32
CA ARG A 33 -12.16 4.82 4.02
C ARG A 33 -10.66 4.87 3.79
N GLU A 34 -10.21 5.02 2.55
CA GLU A 34 -8.78 5.11 2.22
C GLU A 34 -8.09 6.30 2.92
N LEU A 35 -8.75 7.46 2.95
CA LEU A 35 -8.24 8.64 3.68
C LEU A 35 -8.21 8.42 5.19
N MET A 36 -9.21 7.73 5.74
CA MET A 36 -9.24 7.36 7.15
C MET A 36 -8.10 6.40 7.50
N THR A 37 -7.89 5.36 6.68
CA THR A 37 -6.77 4.42 6.83
C THR A 37 -5.42 5.15 6.76
N TYR A 38 -5.23 6.04 5.78
CA TYR A 38 -4.02 6.85 5.69
C TYR A 38 -3.83 7.76 6.91
N SER A 39 -4.90 8.40 7.38
CA SER A 39 -4.86 9.24 8.60
C SER A 39 -4.48 8.42 9.84
N GLN A 40 -5.00 7.21 9.98
CA GLN A 40 -4.65 6.30 11.09
C GLN A 40 -3.19 5.87 11.00
N ALA A 41 -2.71 5.49 9.81
CA ALA A 41 -1.31 5.11 9.60
C ALA A 41 -0.33 6.24 9.95
N LEU A 42 -0.68 7.51 9.67
CA LEU A 42 0.14 8.66 10.10
C LEU A 42 0.19 8.83 11.63
N VAL A 43 -0.93 8.60 12.32
CA VAL A 43 -0.98 8.63 13.79
C VAL A 43 -0.15 7.50 14.37
N GLU A 44 -0.23 6.30 13.79
CA GLU A 44 0.58 5.15 14.18
C GLU A 44 2.07 5.39 13.95
N ASP A 45 2.48 5.94 12.81
CA ASP A 45 3.89 6.29 12.53
C ASP A 45 4.43 7.30 13.55
N PHE A 46 3.63 8.31 13.90
CA PHE A 46 4.01 9.28 14.95
C PHE A 46 4.24 8.58 16.30
N ASN A 47 3.35 7.67 16.70
CA ASN A 47 3.49 6.91 17.94
C ASN A 47 4.63 5.89 17.91
N HIS A 48 4.88 5.27 16.74
CA HIS A 48 5.95 4.31 16.53
C HIS A 48 7.33 4.97 16.73
N ARG A 49 7.52 6.16 16.15
CA ARG A 49 8.74 6.97 16.37
C ARG A 49 8.95 7.34 17.83
N LYS A 50 7.88 7.54 18.59
CA LYS A 50 7.96 7.84 20.03
C LYS A 50 8.40 6.62 20.86
N THR A 51 8.05 5.42 20.43
CA THR A 51 8.28 4.17 21.19
C THR A 51 9.53 3.40 20.75
N ASN A 52 10.25 3.85 19.71
CA ASN A 52 11.42 3.17 19.14
C ASN A 52 11.16 1.67 18.86
N SER A 53 9.95 1.35 18.41
CA SER A 53 9.62 -0.03 18.02
C SER A 53 10.39 -0.42 16.75
N ARG A 54 10.60 -1.73 16.57
CA ARG A 54 11.39 -2.28 15.47
C ARG A 54 10.49 -2.68 14.31
N TYR A 55 10.94 -2.43 13.08
CA TYR A 55 10.25 -2.84 11.86
C TYR A 55 10.46 -4.34 11.57
N GLN A 56 9.47 -4.93 10.90
CA GLN A 56 9.55 -6.30 10.40
C GLN A 56 10.60 -6.39 9.29
N ILE A 57 11.47 -7.41 9.36
CA ILE A 57 12.49 -7.66 8.33
C ILE A 57 11.88 -8.50 7.21
N TYR A 58 12.08 -8.06 5.96
CA TYR A 58 11.70 -8.83 4.77
C TYR A 58 12.94 -9.31 4.00
N LYS A 59 12.97 -10.61 3.67
CA LYS A 59 14.01 -11.17 2.80
C LYS A 59 13.74 -10.79 1.35
N ARG A 60 14.80 -10.62 0.55
CA ARG A 60 14.68 -10.40 -0.89
C ARG A 60 13.94 -11.59 -1.54
N GLY A 61 12.99 -11.29 -2.41
CA GLY A 61 12.15 -12.31 -3.08
C GLY A 61 10.90 -12.70 -2.30
N THR A 62 10.71 -12.26 -1.05
CA THR A 62 9.48 -12.49 -0.30
C THR A 62 8.29 -11.84 -1.01
N VAL A 63 7.18 -12.58 -1.10
CA VAL A 63 5.88 -12.05 -1.56
C VAL A 63 5.15 -11.47 -0.34
N ALA A 64 4.92 -10.16 -0.35
CA ALA A 64 4.19 -9.43 0.68
C ALA A 64 2.84 -8.96 0.15
N TYR A 65 1.84 -8.89 1.03
CA TYR A 65 0.57 -8.23 0.74
C TYR A 65 0.69 -6.76 1.13
N VAL A 66 0.55 -5.86 0.16
CA VAL A 66 0.81 -4.42 0.32
C VAL A 66 -0.39 -3.62 -0.15
N ASP A 67 -0.77 -2.63 0.65
CA ASP A 67 -1.75 -1.63 0.22
C ASP A 67 -1.05 -0.44 -0.43
N PHE A 68 -1.30 -0.24 -1.73
CA PHE A 68 -0.77 0.88 -2.50
C PHE A 68 -1.64 2.14 -2.39
N GLY A 69 -2.79 2.06 -1.71
CA GLY A 69 -3.68 3.20 -1.45
C GLY A 69 -4.22 3.86 -2.73
N LEU A 70 -4.48 5.17 -2.64
CA LEU A 70 -5.01 5.97 -3.76
C LEU A 70 -3.90 6.36 -4.74
N GLY A 71 -3.74 5.61 -5.83
CA GLY A 71 -2.77 5.93 -6.88
C GLY A 71 -3.22 7.08 -7.80
N VAL A 72 -2.28 7.93 -8.23
CA VAL A 72 -2.52 9.03 -9.18
C VAL A 72 -2.20 8.57 -10.61
N GLY A 73 -2.98 9.01 -11.60
CA GLY A 73 -2.73 8.66 -13.00
C GLY A 73 -2.78 7.14 -13.26
N SER A 74 -1.67 6.56 -13.72
CA SER A 74 -1.54 5.13 -14.04
C SER A 74 -0.82 4.30 -12.97
N GLU A 75 -0.62 4.86 -11.78
CA GLU A 75 -0.09 4.10 -10.63
C GLU A 75 -1.03 2.97 -10.23
N LEU A 76 -0.43 1.88 -9.75
CA LEU A 76 -1.18 0.80 -9.12
C LEU A 76 -1.75 1.28 -7.79
N SER A 77 -3.01 0.97 -7.53
CA SER A 77 -3.76 1.45 -6.37
C SER A 77 -4.46 0.30 -5.66
N GLY A 78 -4.62 0.43 -4.34
CA GLY A 78 -5.26 -0.57 -3.49
C GLY A 78 -4.42 -1.82 -3.22
N PRO A 79 -4.99 -2.82 -2.54
CA PRO A 79 -4.25 -3.98 -2.04
C PRO A 79 -3.82 -4.95 -3.15
N HIS A 80 -2.52 -5.24 -3.20
CA HIS A 80 -1.91 -6.16 -4.15
C HIS A 80 -0.76 -6.95 -3.52
N TYR A 81 -0.49 -8.13 -4.06
CA TYR A 81 0.74 -8.84 -3.76
C TYR A 81 1.93 -8.16 -4.44
N ALA A 82 3.09 -8.16 -3.79
CA ALA A 82 4.30 -7.54 -4.30
C ALA A 82 5.56 -8.32 -3.86
N ILE A 83 6.61 -8.29 -4.68
CA ILE A 83 7.89 -8.96 -4.39
C ILE A 83 8.88 -7.96 -3.81
N VAL A 84 9.46 -8.29 -2.67
CA VAL A 84 10.48 -7.46 -2.00
C VAL A 84 11.81 -7.53 -2.74
N LEU A 85 12.39 -6.36 -3.05
CA LEU A 85 13.67 -6.23 -3.75
C LEU A 85 14.86 -5.89 -2.86
N ASN A 86 14.62 -5.43 -1.62
CA ASN A 86 15.68 -4.98 -0.72
C ASN A 86 16.78 -6.05 -0.57
N LYS A 87 18.04 -5.68 -0.84
CA LYS A 87 19.18 -6.61 -0.74
C LYS A 87 19.50 -6.95 0.72
N LYS A 88 19.47 -5.95 1.60
CA LYS A 88 19.73 -6.07 3.04
C LYS A 88 18.71 -5.22 3.77
N ASP A 89 17.78 -5.87 4.46
CA ASP A 89 16.80 -5.20 5.30
C ASP A 89 17.19 -5.33 6.77
N ASN A 90 16.74 -4.42 7.63
CA ASN A 90 17.08 -4.42 9.04
C ASN A 90 15.94 -3.82 9.90
N PRO A 91 15.88 -4.12 11.20
CA PRO A 91 14.78 -3.68 12.06
C PRO A 91 14.63 -2.17 12.23
N ASN A 92 15.64 -1.38 11.85
CA ASN A 92 15.59 0.08 11.94
C ASN A 92 15.23 0.73 10.59
N ASN A 93 15.05 -0.09 9.55
CA ASN A 93 14.70 0.38 8.21
C ASN A 93 13.19 0.48 8.05
N SER A 94 12.68 1.69 7.91
CA SER A 94 11.25 1.96 7.67
C SER A 94 10.81 1.82 6.21
N LYS A 95 11.72 1.42 5.30
CA LYS A 95 11.49 1.46 3.85
C LYS A 95 11.76 0.13 3.18
N ILE A 96 10.78 -0.34 2.41
CA ILE A 96 10.91 -1.50 1.54
C ILE A 96 10.66 -1.11 0.08
N THR A 97 11.48 -1.63 -0.82
CA THR A 97 11.25 -1.51 -2.27
C THR A 97 10.59 -2.80 -2.75
N VAL A 98 9.46 -2.67 -3.43
CA VAL A 98 8.66 -3.80 -3.90
C VAL A 98 8.30 -3.65 -5.38
N ILE A 99 8.15 -4.78 -6.07
CA ILE A 99 7.52 -4.84 -7.40
C ILE A 99 6.13 -5.42 -7.24
N PRO A 100 5.06 -4.67 -7.56
CA PRO A 100 3.72 -5.22 -7.47
C PRO A 100 3.44 -6.27 -8.54
N LEU A 101 2.60 -7.24 -8.17
CA LEU A 101 2.08 -8.28 -9.03
C LEU A 101 0.66 -7.93 -9.47
N THR A 102 0.35 -8.20 -10.73
CA THR A 102 -0.99 -8.05 -11.27
C THR A 102 -1.43 -9.31 -12.01
N SER A 103 -2.67 -9.73 -11.79
CA SER A 103 -3.31 -10.82 -12.52
C SER A 103 -3.81 -10.38 -13.91
N LYS A 104 -3.84 -9.07 -14.18
CA LYS A 104 -4.30 -8.51 -15.45
C LYS A 104 -3.29 -8.83 -16.55
N LYS A 105 -3.73 -9.61 -17.54
CA LYS A 105 -2.94 -9.88 -18.74
C LYS A 105 -2.90 -8.62 -19.61
N ALA A 106 -1.69 -8.18 -19.96
CA ALA A 106 -1.43 -7.09 -20.90
C ALA A 106 -0.33 -7.51 -21.87
N LYS A 107 -0.19 -6.78 -22.98
CA LYS A 107 0.77 -7.09 -24.05
C LYS A 107 2.24 -7.17 -23.57
N LYS A 108 2.57 -6.55 -22.43
CA LYS A 108 3.90 -6.53 -21.81
C LYS A 108 3.94 -7.23 -20.44
N THR A 109 2.99 -8.10 -20.14
CA THR A 109 2.99 -8.85 -18.88
C THR A 109 3.99 -9.99 -18.96
N PHE A 110 5.02 -9.95 -18.11
CA PHE A 110 5.84 -11.12 -17.84
C PHE A 110 5.01 -12.12 -17.02
N LEU A 111 4.77 -13.29 -17.58
CA LEU A 111 4.12 -14.37 -16.87
C LEU A 111 5.14 -14.98 -15.90
N PHE A 112 4.80 -15.02 -14.62
CA PHE A 112 5.56 -15.84 -13.69
C PHE A 112 5.38 -17.31 -14.10
N PRO A 113 6.47 -18.06 -14.33
CA PRO A 113 6.39 -19.50 -14.56
C PRO A 113 5.63 -20.14 -13.41
N ARG A 114 4.59 -20.93 -13.72
CA ARG A 114 3.75 -21.60 -12.69
C ARG A 114 4.58 -22.48 -11.77
N GLU A 115 5.71 -23.00 -12.27
CA GLU A 115 6.68 -23.81 -11.54
C GLU A 115 7.30 -23.08 -10.35
N LEU A 116 7.39 -21.75 -10.37
CA LEU A 116 7.94 -20.95 -9.27
C LEU A 116 6.90 -20.60 -8.20
N ILE A 117 5.62 -20.91 -8.41
CA ILE A 117 4.51 -20.59 -7.50
C ILE A 117 4.23 -21.75 -6.52
N ASN A 118 4.92 -22.89 -6.65
CA ASN A 118 4.90 -23.97 -5.66
C ASN A 118 5.78 -23.65 -4.44
N TYR A 119 5.38 -22.65 -3.66
CA TYR A 119 5.89 -22.46 -2.29
C TYR A 119 4.73 -22.51 -1.29
N SER A 120 4.08 -23.67 -1.23
CA SER A 120 3.34 -24.14 -0.05
C SER A 120 4.28 -24.71 1.04
N GLN A 121 5.60 -24.49 0.94
CA GLN A 121 6.61 -25.13 1.80
C GLN A 121 7.24 -24.23 2.86
N TYR A 122 6.72 -23.03 3.11
CA TYR A 122 7.00 -22.32 4.35
C TYR A 122 5.68 -21.94 5.02
N GLY A 123 5.09 -22.94 5.69
CA GLY A 123 4.13 -22.69 6.75
C GLY A 123 4.76 -21.72 7.74
N MET A 124 4.03 -20.67 8.08
CA MET A 124 4.33 -19.85 9.24
C MET A 124 4.31 -20.79 10.46
N PRO A 125 5.40 -21.01 11.20
CA PRO A 125 5.26 -21.60 12.52
C PRO A 125 4.60 -20.53 13.40
N CYS A 126 3.28 -20.65 13.59
CA CYS A 126 2.65 -20.12 14.78
C CYS A 126 3.20 -20.93 15.96
N GLN A 127 4.24 -20.40 16.61
CA GLN A 127 4.64 -20.88 17.92
C GLN A 127 3.59 -20.34 18.90
N ALA A 128 2.75 -21.26 19.40
CA ALA A 128 1.96 -21.08 20.61
C ALA A 128 2.77 -21.53 21.82
#